data_AF-A0A662WE20-F1
#
_entry.id   AF-A0A662WE20-F1
#
_cell.length_a   1.000
_cell.length_b   1.000
_cell.length_c   1.000
_cell.angle_alpha   90.00
_cell.angle_beta   90.00
_cell.angle_gamma   90.00
#
_symmetry.space_group_name_H-M   'P 1'
#
loop_
_entity.id
_entity.type
_entity.pdbx_description
1 polymer ?
#
loop_
_entity_poly.entity_id
_entity_poly.type
_entity_poly.pdbx_seq_one_letter_code
_entity_poly.pdbx_strand_id
1 'polypeptide(L)'
;MAATLATFDTVETADCVEACPVPGFESSLVVATYQLHKAVVDSSSSSAGAASDQPQTGDRRSGTLQHFRVGCDAADIDNADVTVSKTQDMATSSGIFDIKWSTKALNGKAVLGAATAGGTLELYELAQESGDQQVLRHTGISSEANADSMCLSLDWSNRVHTTPHPSISAWIVAFNCHDPNVLFSGADDAVLKGWDLRQRNDAGAFSPIFKNARQHSMGVCSIQFHPHDDRLVAVGSYDEQIGVWDHRNMTRPLATYAAGGGVWRLKWHPAPNRKLLLTACMHNGFHVLALEPDKAKLREVAGYNRHESLAYGVDWWQHPASLQAAAPVVGSASFYDHAFHLWRQTLA
;
A
#
# COMPACT_ATOMS: atom_id res chain seq x y z
N MET A 1 10.18 21.16 12.41
CA MET A 1 10.59 19.74 12.46
C MET A 1 9.33 18.89 12.53
N ALA A 2 9.32 17.72 11.90
CA ALA A 2 8.18 16.80 11.98
C ALA A 2 7.97 16.33 13.41
N ALA A 3 6.70 16.27 13.85
CA ALA A 3 6.31 15.82 15.17
C ALA A 3 5.82 14.37 15.08
N THR A 4 6.48 13.46 15.80
CA THR A 4 5.96 12.11 16.06
C THR A 4 4.89 12.23 17.14
N LEU A 5 3.66 11.85 16.82
CA LEU A 5 2.51 11.89 17.71
C LEU A 5 2.42 10.59 18.54
N ALA A 6 2.78 9.45 17.93
CA ALA A 6 2.85 8.17 18.62
C ALA A 6 3.77 7.19 17.89
N THR A 7 4.29 6.23 18.65
CA THR A 7 5.12 5.11 18.17
C THR A 7 4.60 3.81 18.76
N PHE A 8 4.50 2.78 17.93
CA PHE A 8 4.11 1.43 18.31
C PHE A 8 5.11 0.42 17.75
N ASP A 9 5.44 -0.58 18.56
CA ASP A 9 6.15 -1.78 18.12
C ASP A 9 5.13 -2.78 17.54
N THR A 10 5.30 -3.12 16.26
CA THR A 10 4.45 -4.08 15.55
C THR A 10 4.85 -5.52 15.80
N VAL A 11 5.94 -5.79 16.54
CA VAL A 11 6.53 -7.10 16.87
C VAL A 11 7.10 -7.85 15.66
N GLU A 12 6.36 -7.85 14.55
CA GLU A 12 6.80 -8.32 13.24
C GLU A 12 7.11 -7.14 12.32
N THR A 13 7.72 -7.45 11.18
CA THR A 13 8.14 -6.45 10.19
C THR A 13 6.92 -5.71 9.61
N ALA A 14 6.85 -4.39 9.75
CA ALA A 14 5.69 -3.61 9.31
C ALA A 14 5.81 -3.22 7.83
N ASP A 15 4.87 -3.70 7.00
CA ASP A 15 4.98 -3.63 5.54
C ASP A 15 4.01 -2.60 4.92
N CYS A 16 2.78 -2.56 5.41
CA CYS A 16 1.72 -1.73 4.84
C CYS A 16 0.96 -0.94 5.89
N VAL A 17 0.49 0.26 5.52
CA VAL A 17 -0.42 1.09 6.31
C VAL A 17 -1.55 1.55 5.40
N GLU A 18 -2.79 1.39 5.84
CA GLU A 18 -3.97 1.88 5.12
C GLU A 18 -4.94 2.56 6.08
N ALA A 19 -5.30 3.81 5.79
CA ALA A 19 -6.36 4.52 6.50
C ALA A 19 -7.71 4.27 5.82
N CYS A 20 -8.75 3.98 6.60
CA CYS A 20 -10.06 3.64 6.03
C CYS A 20 -10.73 4.87 5.39
N PRO A 21 -11.02 4.86 4.07
CA PRO A 21 -11.64 5.99 3.39
C PRO A 21 -13.17 5.99 3.47
N VAL A 22 -13.76 4.97 4.10
CA VAL A 22 -15.23 4.78 4.13
C VAL A 22 -15.84 5.72 5.18
N PRO A 23 -16.85 6.53 4.82
CA PRO A 23 -17.51 7.41 5.78
C PRO A 23 -18.05 6.69 7.01
N GLY A 24 -17.78 7.22 8.20
CA GLY A 24 -18.08 6.61 9.50
C GLY A 24 -16.95 5.73 10.07
N PHE A 25 -15.94 5.39 9.26
CA PHE A 25 -14.80 4.56 9.66
C PHE A 25 -13.46 5.30 9.59
N GLU A 26 -13.48 6.63 9.44
CA GLU A 26 -12.29 7.46 9.22
C GLU A 26 -11.31 7.45 10.40
N SER A 27 -11.75 7.04 11.60
CA SER A 27 -10.86 6.83 12.74
C SER A 27 -9.98 5.59 12.61
N SER A 28 -10.22 4.72 11.62
CA SER A 28 -9.52 3.45 11.49
C SER A 28 -8.28 3.52 10.61
N LEU A 29 -7.18 2.99 11.14
CA LEU A 29 -5.94 2.68 10.44
C LEU A 29 -5.61 1.20 10.64
N VAL A 30 -5.11 0.55 9.60
CA VAL A 30 -4.66 -0.84 9.67
C VAL A 30 -3.21 -0.91 9.23
N VAL A 31 -2.41 -1.61 10.04
CA VAL A 31 -1.02 -1.94 9.72
C VAL A 31 -0.93 -3.43 9.48
N ALA A 32 -0.35 -3.83 8.35
CA ALA A 32 -0.12 -5.23 8.03
C ALA A 32 1.36 -5.58 8.18
N THR A 33 1.62 -6.77 8.72
CA THR A 33 2.98 -7.26 8.95
C THR A 33 3.33 -8.47 8.09
N TYR A 34 4.64 -8.66 7.94
CA TYR A 34 5.25 -9.81 7.30
C TYR A 34 6.40 -10.32 8.17
N GLN A 35 6.55 -11.63 8.27
CA GLN A 35 7.72 -12.24 8.91
C GLN A 35 8.09 -13.54 8.21
N LEU A 36 9.36 -13.66 7.84
CA LEU A 36 9.95 -14.92 7.36
C LEU A 36 10.63 -15.65 8.52
N HIS A 37 10.20 -16.88 8.77
CA HIS A 37 10.81 -17.81 9.71
C HIS A 37 11.55 -18.86 8.90
N LYS A 38 12.88 -18.78 8.88
CA LYS A 38 13.71 -19.74 8.14
C LYS A 38 13.69 -21.10 8.81
N ALA A 39 13.66 -22.16 8.00
CA ALA A 39 13.85 -23.51 8.48
C ALA A 39 15.19 -23.64 9.22
N VAL A 40 15.18 -24.26 10.39
CA VAL A 40 16.43 -24.60 11.09
C VAL A 40 17.05 -25.79 10.38
N VAL A 41 18.13 -25.56 9.64
CA VAL A 41 18.92 -26.63 9.02
C VAL A 41 19.98 -27.05 10.04
N ASP A 42 19.77 -28.18 10.72
CA ASP A 42 20.79 -28.75 11.60
C ASP A 42 22.03 -29.14 10.78
N SER A 43 23.08 -28.32 10.83
CA SER A 43 24.37 -28.58 10.17
C SER A 43 25.21 -29.65 10.86
N SER A 44 24.63 -30.49 11.73
CA SER A 44 25.33 -31.51 12.52
C SER A 44 25.00 -32.96 12.17
N SER A 45 24.20 -33.24 11.13
CA SER A 45 23.86 -34.62 10.73
C SER A 45 24.74 -35.17 9.60
N SER A 46 26.07 -35.11 9.77
CA SER A 46 26.98 -36.02 9.07
C SER A 46 27.06 -37.37 9.80
N SER A 47 25.95 -38.10 9.86
CA SER A 47 25.99 -39.54 10.16
C SER A 47 24.72 -40.22 9.65
N ALA A 48 24.91 -41.15 8.74
CA ALA A 48 23.87 -42.02 8.22
C ALA A 48 23.14 -42.76 9.35
N GLY A 49 21.81 -42.71 9.36
CA GLY A 49 20.99 -43.61 10.17
C GLY A 49 19.61 -43.07 10.54
N ALA A 50 18.59 -43.82 10.12
CA ALA A 50 17.16 -43.73 10.46
C ALA A 50 16.36 -42.57 9.83
N ALA A 51 15.45 -42.95 8.93
CA ALA A 51 14.36 -42.12 8.47
C ALA A 51 13.42 -41.82 9.65
N SER A 52 13.57 -40.64 10.26
CA SER A 52 12.53 -40.06 11.09
C SER A 52 11.48 -39.44 10.17
N ASP A 53 10.24 -39.91 10.30
CA ASP A 53 9.03 -39.42 9.62
C ASP A 53 8.58 -38.04 10.15
N GLN A 54 9.54 -37.13 10.39
CA GLN A 54 9.26 -35.75 10.78
C GLN A 54 9.26 -34.89 9.52
N PRO A 55 8.16 -34.15 9.24
CA PRO A 55 8.14 -33.24 8.09
C PRO A 55 9.24 -32.20 8.28
N GLN A 56 10.18 -32.14 7.34
CA GLN A 56 11.12 -31.02 7.27
C GLN A 56 10.30 -29.75 7.15
N THR A 57 10.30 -28.93 8.19
CA THR A 57 9.53 -27.69 8.21
C THR A 57 10.24 -26.70 7.30
N GLY A 58 9.75 -26.53 6.07
CA GLY A 58 10.24 -25.47 5.18
C GLY A 58 10.05 -24.07 5.78
N ASP A 59 10.61 -23.06 5.11
CA ASP A 59 10.43 -21.67 5.50
C ASP A 59 8.94 -21.35 5.70
N ARG A 60 8.62 -20.71 6.83
CA ARG A 60 7.25 -20.32 7.18
C ARG A 60 7.12 -18.80 7.14
N ARG A 61 6.02 -18.32 6.60
CA ARG A 61 5.70 -16.88 6.58
C ARG A 61 4.52 -16.61 7.51
N SER A 62 4.63 -15.62 8.38
CA SER A 62 3.52 -15.14 9.21
C SER A 62 3.29 -13.65 9.00
N GLY A 63 2.10 -13.20 9.40
CA GLY A 63 1.70 -11.81 9.39
C GLY A 63 0.60 -11.57 10.41
N THR A 64 0.35 -10.30 10.65
CA THR A 64 -0.72 -9.79 11.49
C THR A 64 -1.39 -8.60 10.79
N LEU A 65 -2.68 -8.43 11.04
CA LEU A 65 -3.39 -7.18 10.82
C LEU A 65 -3.63 -6.52 12.17
N GLN A 66 -3.00 -5.36 12.36
CA GLN A 66 -3.10 -4.56 13.56
C GLN A 66 -4.01 -3.38 13.29
N HIS A 67 -5.12 -3.30 14.01
CA HIS A 67 -6.10 -2.22 13.88
C HIS A 67 -5.84 -1.16 14.93
N PHE A 68 -5.80 0.10 14.50
CA PHE A 68 -5.61 1.27 15.32
C PHE A 68 -6.78 2.22 15.13
N ARG A 69 -7.23 2.82 16.23
CA ARG A 69 -8.16 3.96 16.20
C ARG A 69 -7.42 5.24 16.52
N VAL A 70 -7.60 6.22 15.64
CA VAL A 70 -7.10 7.59 15.78
C VAL A 70 -8.26 8.52 16.06
N GLY A 71 -8.15 9.30 17.13
CA GLY A 71 -9.12 10.28 17.57
C GLY A 71 -8.49 11.67 17.70
N CYS A 72 -9.34 12.69 17.70
CA CYS A 72 -8.94 14.06 18.01
C CYS A 72 -10.05 14.74 18.83
N ASP A 73 -9.66 15.44 19.90
CA ASP A 73 -10.60 16.07 20.83
C ASP A 73 -11.06 17.47 20.39
N ALA A 74 -10.57 17.97 19.25
CA ALA A 74 -10.94 19.28 18.74
C ALA A 74 -11.19 19.27 17.22
N ALA A 75 -11.99 20.23 16.77
CA ALA A 75 -12.23 20.48 15.35
C ALA A 75 -10.97 20.98 14.61
N ASP A 76 -10.00 21.57 15.35
CA ASP A 76 -8.72 22.03 14.82
C ASP A 76 -7.61 21.02 15.10
N ILE A 77 -7.30 20.18 14.11
CA ILE A 77 -6.26 19.15 14.21
C ILE A 77 -4.84 19.73 14.29
N ASP A 78 -4.58 20.95 13.82
CA ASP A 78 -3.21 21.49 13.78
C ASP A 78 -2.67 21.71 15.21
N ASN A 79 -3.56 22.03 16.15
CA ASN A 79 -3.24 22.27 17.55
C ASN A 79 -3.81 21.22 18.52
N ALA A 80 -4.66 20.31 18.04
CA ALA A 80 -5.23 19.25 18.88
C ALA A 80 -4.19 18.20 19.26
N ASP A 81 -4.42 17.63 20.45
CA ASP A 81 -3.89 16.33 20.82
C ASP A 81 -4.61 15.26 20.00
N VAL A 82 -3.83 14.52 19.22
CA VAL A 82 -4.28 13.37 18.45
C VAL A 82 -4.02 12.13 19.30
N THR A 83 -5.08 11.40 19.63
CA THR A 83 -4.96 10.15 20.38
C THR A 83 -4.93 8.98 19.43
N VAL A 84 -4.18 7.95 19.77
CA VAL A 84 -4.16 6.71 19.00
C VAL A 84 -4.05 5.51 19.94
N SER A 85 -4.86 4.49 19.67
CA SER A 85 -4.83 3.24 20.42
C SER A 85 -4.91 2.05 19.48
N LYS A 86 -4.13 1.01 19.78
CA LYS A 86 -4.25 -0.30 19.12
C LYS A 86 -5.48 -1.00 19.71
N THR A 87 -6.46 -1.28 18.86
CA THR A 87 -7.74 -1.90 19.25
C THR A 87 -7.77 -3.39 18.97
N GLN A 88 -6.98 -3.86 18.00
CA GLN A 88 -6.93 -5.28 17.66
C GLN A 88 -5.55 -5.68 17.14
N ASP A 89 -5.22 -6.95 17.38
CA ASP A 89 -4.14 -7.68 16.75
C ASP A 89 -4.71 -9.02 16.25
N MET A 90 -4.57 -9.32 14.97
CA MET A 90 -5.15 -10.50 14.35
C MET A 90 -4.10 -11.19 13.48
N ALA A 91 -3.71 -12.40 13.87
CA ALA A 91 -2.86 -13.25 13.04
C ALA A 91 -3.56 -13.60 11.72
N THR A 92 -2.79 -13.59 10.63
CA THR A 92 -3.26 -13.94 9.29
C THR A 92 -2.73 -15.30 8.86
N SER A 93 -3.23 -15.82 7.75
CA SER A 93 -2.83 -17.14 7.23
C SER A 93 -1.34 -17.21 6.83
N SER A 94 -0.78 -16.07 6.43
CA SER A 94 0.60 -15.87 6.00
C SER A 94 0.97 -14.38 6.14
N GLY A 95 2.22 -14.03 5.85
CA GLY A 95 2.66 -12.63 5.80
C GLY A 95 1.94 -11.83 4.73
N ILE A 96 1.77 -10.53 4.93
CA ILE A 96 1.01 -9.66 4.02
C ILE A 96 1.95 -8.69 3.31
N PHE A 97 1.76 -8.55 2.00
CA PHE A 97 2.55 -7.64 1.15
C PHE A 97 1.78 -6.40 0.67
N ASP A 98 0.45 -6.47 0.68
CA ASP A 98 -0.40 -5.34 0.31
C ASP A 98 -1.76 -5.46 0.99
N ILE A 99 -2.30 -4.33 1.39
CA ILE A 99 -3.68 -4.19 1.85
C ILE A 99 -4.29 -2.97 1.19
N LYS A 100 -5.58 -3.04 0.83
CA LYS A 100 -6.31 -1.87 0.34
C LYS A 100 -7.77 -1.91 0.77
N TRP A 101 -8.28 -0.77 1.19
CA TRP A 101 -9.71 -0.62 1.42
C TRP A 101 -10.47 -0.52 0.10
N SER A 102 -11.66 -1.13 0.06
CA SER A 102 -12.67 -0.74 -0.93
C SER A 102 -12.99 0.74 -0.73
N THR A 103 -12.95 1.52 -1.80
CA THR A 103 -13.18 2.98 -1.77
C THR A 103 -14.56 3.37 -1.27
N LYS A 104 -15.52 2.45 -1.33
CA LYS A 104 -16.88 2.62 -0.83
C LYS A 104 -17.27 1.43 0.05
N ALA A 105 -18.21 1.68 0.95
CA ALA A 105 -18.84 0.63 1.72
C ALA A 105 -19.48 -0.41 0.79
N LEU A 106 -19.27 -1.69 1.09
CA LEU A 106 -19.94 -2.81 0.44
C LEU A 106 -20.98 -3.36 1.42
N ASN A 107 -22.25 -3.30 1.05
CA ASN A 107 -23.37 -3.67 1.91
C ASN A 107 -23.34 -2.97 3.29
N GLY A 108 -22.98 -1.68 3.30
CA GLY A 108 -22.89 -0.88 4.53
C GLY A 108 -21.65 -1.13 5.39
N LYS A 109 -20.72 -1.99 4.95
CA LYS A 109 -19.49 -2.31 5.68
C LYS A 109 -18.25 -1.79 4.95
N ALA A 110 -17.26 -1.34 5.69
CA ALA A 110 -15.94 -1.11 5.14
C ALA A 110 -15.23 -2.46 4.94
N VAL A 111 -14.72 -2.71 3.74
CA VAL A 111 -14.09 -3.99 3.36
C VAL A 111 -12.64 -3.74 2.98
N LEU A 112 -11.73 -4.52 3.54
CA LEU A 112 -10.29 -4.50 3.31
C LEU A 112 -9.90 -5.76 2.55
N GLY A 113 -9.15 -5.62 1.47
CA GLY A 113 -8.49 -6.74 0.79
C GLY A 113 -7.06 -6.88 1.28
N ALA A 114 -6.55 -8.10 1.36
CA ALA A 114 -5.15 -8.39 1.69
C ALA A 114 -4.53 -9.37 0.67
N ALA A 115 -3.30 -9.08 0.24
CA ALA A 115 -2.49 -9.93 -0.62
C ALA A 115 -1.43 -10.61 0.23
N THR A 116 -1.48 -11.94 0.27
CA THR A 116 -0.62 -12.71 1.17
C THR A 116 0.57 -13.33 0.45
N ALA A 117 1.60 -13.60 1.23
CA ALA A 117 2.78 -14.34 0.82
C ALA A 117 2.51 -15.84 0.60
N GLY A 118 1.31 -16.33 0.95
CA GLY A 118 0.84 -17.68 0.61
C GLY A 118 0.13 -17.76 -0.75
N GLY A 119 0.14 -16.67 -1.52
CA GLY A 119 -0.51 -16.62 -2.84
C GLY A 119 -2.03 -16.49 -2.76
N THR A 120 -2.57 -16.01 -1.64
CA THR A 120 -4.01 -15.76 -1.46
C THR A 120 -4.34 -14.28 -1.53
N LEU A 121 -5.53 -13.98 -2.06
CA LEU A 121 -6.24 -12.74 -1.80
C LEU A 121 -7.31 -13.03 -0.75
N GLU A 122 -7.34 -12.25 0.33
CA GLU A 122 -8.26 -12.43 1.45
C GLU A 122 -9.08 -11.16 1.66
N LEU A 123 -10.33 -11.33 2.14
CA LEU A 123 -11.22 -10.22 2.43
C LEU A 123 -11.54 -10.15 3.93
N TYR A 124 -11.42 -8.94 4.45
CA TYR A 124 -11.73 -8.57 5.82
C TYR A 124 -12.82 -7.49 5.82
N GLU A 125 -13.66 -7.46 6.84
CA GLU A 125 -14.66 -6.42 7.04
C GLU A 125 -14.43 -5.73 8.39
N LEU A 126 -14.63 -4.42 8.40
CA LEU A 126 -14.66 -3.63 9.62
C LEU A 126 -16.12 -3.43 10.01
N ALA A 127 -16.53 -4.12 11.06
CA ALA A 127 -17.89 -4.06 11.58
C ALA A 127 -17.95 -3.04 12.73
N GLN A 128 -19.02 -2.24 12.74
CA GLN A 128 -19.37 -1.44 13.89
C GLN A 128 -20.19 -2.28 14.87
N GLU A 129 -19.69 -2.42 16.10
CA GLU A 129 -20.36 -3.15 17.18
C GLU A 129 -21.06 -2.18 18.14
N SER A 130 -21.64 -2.70 19.23
CA SER A 130 -22.36 -1.87 20.21
C SER A 130 -21.48 -0.72 20.72
N GLY A 131 -21.97 0.51 20.58
CA GLY A 131 -21.24 1.72 20.94
C GLY A 131 -20.40 2.25 19.78
N ASP A 132 -19.20 2.75 20.09
CA ASP A 132 -18.23 3.26 19.10
C ASP A 132 -17.14 2.23 18.75
N GLN A 133 -17.32 0.97 19.15
CA GLN A 133 -16.33 -0.08 18.91
C GLN A 133 -16.37 -0.52 17.44
N GLN A 134 -15.20 -0.56 16.82
CA GLN A 134 -15.01 -1.08 15.46
C GLN A 134 -14.09 -2.30 15.54
N VAL A 135 -14.49 -3.41 14.91
CA VAL A 135 -13.77 -4.69 14.97
C VAL A 135 -13.51 -5.19 13.56
N LEU A 136 -12.25 -5.51 13.27
CA LEU A 136 -11.82 -6.06 12.00
C LEU A 136 -11.98 -7.59 12.04
N ARG A 137 -12.65 -8.15 11.04
CA ARG A 137 -12.98 -9.58 10.99
C ARG A 137 -12.68 -10.14 9.61
N HIS A 138 -12.07 -11.33 9.55
CA HIS A 138 -11.97 -12.06 8.29
C HIS A 138 -13.37 -12.49 7.82
N THR A 139 -13.69 -12.28 6.55
CA THR A 139 -15.02 -12.56 5.99
C THR A 139 -15.25 -14.04 5.68
N GLY A 140 -14.18 -14.84 5.68
CA GLY A 140 -14.20 -16.23 5.19
C GLY A 140 -14.02 -16.34 3.67
N ILE A 141 -13.91 -15.22 2.96
CA ILE A 141 -13.67 -15.19 1.52
C ILE A 141 -12.17 -15.06 1.26
N SER A 142 -11.60 -16.08 0.62
CA SER A 142 -10.22 -16.07 0.11
C SER A 142 -10.17 -16.70 -1.28
N SER A 143 -9.19 -16.31 -2.09
CA SER A 143 -8.85 -17.07 -3.29
C SER A 143 -8.23 -18.42 -2.92
N GLU A 144 -8.15 -19.33 -3.89
CA GLU A 144 -7.38 -20.56 -3.72
C GLU A 144 -5.90 -20.21 -3.51
N ALA A 145 -5.28 -20.87 -2.51
CA ALA A 145 -3.87 -20.70 -2.22
C ALA A 145 -3.03 -21.36 -3.31
N ASN A 146 -1.93 -20.72 -3.68
CA ASN A 146 -0.92 -21.30 -4.55
C ASN A 146 0.43 -21.24 -3.84
N ALA A 147 0.88 -22.37 -3.31
CA ALA A 147 2.14 -22.47 -2.56
C ALA A 147 3.37 -22.09 -3.40
N ASP A 148 3.27 -22.13 -4.73
CA ASP A 148 4.35 -21.79 -5.66
C ASP A 148 4.32 -20.32 -6.10
N SER A 149 3.39 -19.52 -5.59
CA SER A 149 3.21 -18.11 -5.97
C SER A 149 2.94 -17.22 -4.77
N MET A 150 3.27 -15.94 -4.91
CA MET A 150 2.95 -14.90 -3.91
C MET A 150 2.05 -13.85 -4.55
N CYS A 151 1.13 -13.29 -3.78
CA CYS A 151 0.37 -12.11 -4.18
C CYS A 151 1.09 -10.88 -3.61
N LEU A 152 1.75 -10.10 -4.49
CA LEU A 152 2.55 -8.93 -4.07
C LEU A 152 1.72 -7.65 -3.96
N SER A 153 0.63 -7.54 -4.73
CA SER A 153 -0.25 -6.38 -4.70
C SER A 153 -1.67 -6.77 -5.08
N LEU A 154 -2.64 -5.99 -4.60
CA LEU A 154 -4.03 -6.05 -5.01
C LEU A 154 -4.56 -4.66 -5.33
N ASP A 155 -5.65 -4.60 -6.08
CA ASP A 155 -6.44 -3.37 -6.19
C ASP A 155 -7.91 -3.68 -6.50
N TRP A 156 -8.79 -2.75 -6.15
CA TRP A 156 -10.23 -2.92 -6.28
C TRP A 156 -10.70 -2.51 -7.68
N SER A 157 -11.17 -3.49 -8.45
CA SER A 157 -11.67 -3.25 -9.82
C SER A 157 -13.12 -2.80 -9.89
N ASN A 158 -13.94 -3.22 -8.93
CA ASN A 158 -15.41 -3.16 -8.81
C ASN A 158 -16.31 -2.78 -10.02
N ARG A 159 -15.89 -3.08 -11.26
CA ARG A 159 -16.70 -3.43 -12.44
C ARG A 159 -15.97 -4.44 -13.36
N VAL A 160 -16.42 -5.70 -13.23
CA VAL A 160 -16.59 -6.74 -14.28
C VAL A 160 -15.52 -7.87 -14.45
N HIS A 161 -16.05 -9.09 -14.20
CA HIS A 161 -15.77 -10.50 -14.58
C HIS A 161 -14.39 -11.18 -14.40
N THR A 162 -14.51 -12.43 -13.93
CA THR A 162 -13.49 -13.48 -13.72
C THR A 162 -12.94 -14.05 -15.01
N THR A 163 -11.66 -14.46 -14.99
CA THR A 163 -10.98 -15.12 -16.12
C THR A 163 -10.28 -16.40 -15.63
N PRO A 164 -10.18 -17.49 -16.42
CA PRO A 164 -9.72 -18.78 -15.92
C PRO A 164 -8.20 -18.90 -15.75
N HIS A 165 -7.39 -18.09 -16.44
CA HIS A 165 -5.92 -18.17 -16.33
C HIS A 165 -5.23 -16.84 -16.73
N PRO A 166 -4.75 -16.05 -15.75
CA PRO A 166 -3.57 -15.23 -15.96
C PRO A 166 -2.56 -15.38 -14.81
N SER A 167 -1.35 -15.86 -15.13
CA SER A 167 -0.17 -15.64 -14.27
C SER A 167 0.48 -14.33 -14.71
N ILE A 168 0.27 -13.28 -13.91
CA ILE A 168 1.05 -12.05 -13.99
C ILE A 168 1.73 -11.92 -12.62
N SER A 169 3.05 -12.12 -12.59
CA SER A 169 3.86 -11.66 -11.46
C SER A 169 4.03 -10.14 -11.62
N ALA A 170 3.07 -9.39 -11.10
CA ALA A 170 3.17 -7.94 -11.00
C ALA A 170 3.63 -7.60 -9.58
N TRP A 171 4.55 -6.65 -9.48
CA TRP A 171 4.90 -6.03 -8.20
C TRP A 171 3.78 -5.11 -7.74
N ILE A 172 3.15 -4.42 -8.70
CA ILE A 172 2.11 -3.45 -8.43
C ILE A 172 1.05 -3.50 -9.53
N VAL A 173 -0.21 -3.39 -9.11
CA VAL A 173 -1.34 -3.11 -9.98
C VAL A 173 -2.12 -1.92 -9.43
N ALA A 174 -2.62 -1.08 -10.34
CA ALA A 174 -3.44 0.07 -9.99
C ALA A 174 -4.58 0.22 -11.00
N PHE A 175 -5.83 0.15 -10.52
CA PHE A 175 -6.99 0.52 -11.33
C PHE A 175 -7.08 2.04 -11.45
N ASN A 176 -7.48 2.50 -12.62
CA ASN A 176 -7.82 3.90 -12.81
C ASN A 176 -9.13 4.19 -12.07
N CYS A 177 -9.06 5.03 -11.04
CA CYS A 177 -10.23 5.42 -10.25
C CYS A 177 -11.28 6.21 -11.05
N HIS A 178 -10.96 6.66 -12.27
CA HIS A 178 -11.87 7.36 -13.18
C HIS A 178 -12.38 6.51 -14.36
N ASP A 179 -11.73 5.38 -14.68
CA ASP A 179 -12.22 4.40 -15.67
C ASP A 179 -11.91 2.97 -15.18
N PRO A 180 -12.90 2.21 -14.69
CA PRO A 180 -12.67 0.87 -14.14
C PRO A 180 -12.22 -0.16 -15.19
N ASN A 181 -12.30 0.17 -16.48
CA ASN A 181 -11.76 -0.68 -17.54
C ASN A 181 -10.26 -0.49 -17.74
N VAL A 182 -9.64 0.53 -17.14
CA VAL A 182 -8.22 0.81 -17.32
C VAL A 182 -7.47 0.46 -16.04
N LEU A 183 -6.40 -0.30 -16.17
CA LEU A 183 -5.47 -0.57 -15.08
C LEU A 183 -4.04 -0.49 -15.58
N PHE A 184 -3.12 -0.10 -14.70
CA PHE A 184 -1.68 -0.11 -14.95
C PHE A 184 -1.03 -1.19 -14.09
N SER A 185 0.06 -1.76 -14.58
CA SER A 185 0.87 -2.75 -13.86
C SER A 185 2.36 -2.45 -13.99
N GLY A 186 3.10 -2.77 -12.94
CA GLY A 186 4.57 -2.72 -12.89
C GLY A 186 5.15 -4.00 -12.31
N ALA A 187 6.37 -4.34 -12.72
CA ALA A 187 7.10 -5.53 -12.25
C ALA A 187 8.62 -5.28 -12.27
N ASP A 188 9.39 -6.30 -11.88
CA ASP A 188 10.87 -6.32 -11.90
C ASP A 188 11.50 -6.09 -13.26
N ASP A 189 10.76 -6.31 -14.36
CA ASP A 189 11.23 -6.10 -15.72
C ASP A 189 11.44 -4.62 -16.09
N ALA A 190 11.22 -3.70 -15.13
CA ALA A 190 11.25 -2.25 -15.30
C ALA A 190 10.25 -1.72 -16.32
N VAL A 191 9.23 -2.51 -16.68
CA VAL A 191 8.23 -2.13 -17.68
C VAL A 191 6.92 -1.72 -17.03
N LEU A 192 6.53 -0.46 -17.22
CA LEU A 192 5.18 0.00 -16.95
C LEU A 192 4.26 -0.39 -18.12
N LYS A 193 3.17 -1.10 -17.82
CA LYS A 193 2.18 -1.53 -18.81
C LYS A 193 0.82 -0.95 -18.46
N GLY A 194 0.10 -0.43 -19.45
CA GLY A 194 -1.31 -0.05 -19.30
C GLY A 194 -2.19 -1.04 -20.04
N TRP A 195 -3.37 -1.29 -19.51
CA TRP A 195 -4.31 -2.28 -20.03
C TRP A 195 -5.70 -1.66 -20.10
N ASP A 196 -6.44 -1.99 -21.16
CA ASP A 196 -7.86 -1.70 -21.27
C ASP A 196 -8.62 -3.04 -21.31
N LEU A 197 -9.42 -3.29 -20.29
CA LEU A 197 -10.19 -4.53 -20.12
C LEU A 197 -11.29 -4.72 -21.16
N ARG A 198 -11.56 -3.71 -22.00
CA ARG A 198 -12.43 -3.84 -23.18
C ARG A 198 -11.67 -4.33 -24.40
N GLN A 199 -10.34 -4.19 -24.42
CA GLN A 199 -9.51 -4.55 -25.56
C GLN A 199 -8.97 -5.98 -25.42
N ARG A 200 -9.16 -6.75 -26.48
CA ARG A 200 -8.58 -8.08 -26.67
C ARG A 200 -7.87 -8.10 -28.02
N ASN A 201 -6.80 -8.87 -28.12
CA ASN A 201 -6.19 -9.18 -29.40
C ASN A 201 -7.08 -10.15 -30.21
N ASP A 202 -6.70 -10.42 -31.46
CA ASP A 202 -7.44 -11.32 -32.35
C ASP A 202 -7.58 -12.76 -31.79
N ALA A 203 -6.71 -13.15 -30.86
CA ALA A 203 -6.75 -14.43 -30.15
C ALA A 203 -7.63 -14.40 -28.89
N GLY A 204 -8.34 -13.30 -28.61
CA GLY A 204 -9.21 -13.16 -27.44
C GLY A 204 -8.46 -12.93 -26.11
N ALA A 205 -7.15 -12.69 -26.14
CA ALA A 205 -6.35 -12.43 -24.95
C ALA A 205 -6.19 -10.93 -24.69
N PHE A 206 -5.99 -10.54 -23.43
CA PHE A 206 -5.68 -9.16 -23.06
C PHE A 206 -4.30 -8.77 -23.61
N SER A 207 -4.20 -7.57 -24.18
CA SER A 207 -2.93 -6.99 -24.62
C SER A 207 -2.75 -5.60 -24.05
N PRO A 208 -1.53 -5.21 -23.62
CA PRO A 208 -1.27 -3.86 -23.14
C PRO A 208 -1.57 -2.80 -24.21
N ILE A 209 -2.26 -1.73 -23.83
CA ILE A 209 -2.49 -0.55 -24.68
C ILE A 209 -1.25 0.32 -24.82
N PHE A 210 -0.31 0.21 -23.87
CA PHE A 210 1.05 0.70 -24.02
C PHE A 210 2.04 -0.12 -23.18
N LYS A 211 3.32 -0.03 -23.54
CA LYS A 211 4.45 -0.51 -22.74
C LYS A 211 5.51 0.59 -22.69
N ASN A 212 5.86 1.04 -21.49
CA ASN A 212 6.95 1.98 -21.27
C ASN A 212 8.07 1.24 -20.52
N ALA A 213 9.14 0.94 -21.26
CA ALA A 213 10.34 0.28 -20.76
C ALA A 213 11.57 1.21 -20.81
N ARG A 214 11.36 2.52 -21.03
CA ARG A 214 12.46 3.48 -21.25
C ARG A 214 12.60 4.47 -20.10
N GLN A 215 11.54 4.67 -19.31
CA GLN A 215 11.58 5.63 -18.21
C GLN A 215 12.38 5.09 -17.02
N HIS A 216 12.13 3.85 -16.64
CA HIS A 216 12.68 3.26 -15.43
C HIS A 216 13.74 2.22 -15.76
N SER A 217 14.79 2.16 -14.92
CA SER A 217 15.88 1.19 -15.07
C SER A 217 15.79 0.02 -14.10
N MET A 218 14.85 0.05 -13.16
CA MET A 218 14.58 -1.02 -12.20
C MET A 218 13.06 -1.21 -12.01
N GLY A 219 12.67 -2.18 -11.20
CA GLY A 219 11.28 -2.56 -11.02
C GLY A 219 10.34 -1.38 -10.71
N VAL A 220 9.15 -1.39 -11.30
CA VAL A 220 8.11 -0.41 -10.96
C VAL A 220 7.38 -0.91 -9.71
N CYS A 221 7.45 -0.14 -8.62
CA CYS A 221 7.04 -0.59 -7.28
C CYS A 221 5.72 0.03 -6.83
N SER A 222 5.36 1.21 -7.33
CA SER A 222 4.17 1.93 -6.89
C SER A 222 3.52 2.67 -8.05
N ILE A 223 2.19 2.64 -8.11
CA ILE A 223 1.39 3.33 -9.13
C ILE A 223 0.14 3.86 -8.43
N GLN A 224 -0.21 5.12 -8.67
CA GLN A 224 -1.46 5.65 -8.19
C GLN A 224 -2.02 6.76 -9.09
N PHE A 225 -3.26 6.56 -9.53
CA PHE A 225 -4.03 7.58 -10.23
C PHE A 225 -4.43 8.70 -9.25
N HIS A 226 -4.43 9.93 -9.73
CA HIS A 226 -4.83 11.07 -8.91
C HIS A 226 -6.34 11.02 -8.66
N PRO A 227 -6.82 11.12 -7.41
CA PRO A 227 -8.23 10.88 -7.06
C PRO A 227 -9.21 11.89 -7.69
N HIS A 228 -8.74 13.08 -8.06
CA HIS A 228 -9.60 14.18 -8.57
C HIS A 228 -9.20 14.77 -9.93
N ASP A 229 -8.03 14.42 -10.47
CA ASP A 229 -7.53 14.95 -11.73
C ASP A 229 -7.42 13.75 -12.66
N ASP A 230 -8.43 13.61 -13.52
CA ASP A 230 -8.59 12.44 -14.39
C ASP A 230 -7.44 12.21 -15.36
N ARG A 231 -6.47 13.14 -15.45
CA ARG A 231 -5.31 13.03 -16.34
C ARG A 231 -4.14 12.40 -15.63
N LEU A 232 -4.02 12.57 -14.32
CA LEU A 232 -2.76 12.37 -13.61
C LEU A 232 -2.60 10.96 -13.05
N VAL A 233 -1.42 10.40 -13.23
CA VAL A 233 -0.95 9.18 -12.56
C VAL A 233 0.49 9.38 -12.08
N ALA A 234 0.78 8.96 -10.86
CA ALA A 234 2.13 8.89 -10.31
C ALA A 234 2.65 7.46 -10.38
N VAL A 235 3.92 7.31 -10.74
CA VAL A 235 4.62 6.03 -10.84
C VAL A 235 5.94 6.16 -10.10
N GLY A 236 6.24 5.21 -9.22
CA GLY A 236 7.48 5.11 -8.48
C GLY A 236 8.19 3.80 -8.79
N SER A 237 9.51 3.85 -8.87
CA SER A 237 10.35 2.69 -9.15
C SER A 237 11.44 2.51 -8.09
N TYR A 238 11.97 1.29 -8.04
CA TYR A 238 13.14 0.95 -7.26
C TYR A 238 14.39 1.71 -7.71
N ASP A 239 14.41 2.29 -8.92
CA ASP A 239 15.48 3.16 -9.44
C ASP A 239 15.49 4.57 -8.80
N GLU A 240 14.74 4.76 -7.73
CA GLU A 240 14.62 5.99 -6.95
C GLU A 240 13.93 7.14 -7.70
N GLN A 241 13.34 6.88 -8.87
CA GLN A 241 12.62 7.90 -9.64
C GLN A 241 11.11 7.83 -9.41
N ILE A 242 10.52 9.01 -9.25
CA ILE A 242 9.08 9.23 -9.36
C ILE A 242 8.81 9.95 -10.68
N GLY A 243 7.82 9.48 -11.43
CA GLY A 243 7.27 10.16 -12.60
C GLY A 243 5.78 10.45 -12.44
N VAL A 244 5.38 11.68 -12.74
CA VAL A 244 3.96 12.07 -12.87
C VAL A 244 3.64 12.21 -14.35
N TRP A 245 2.53 11.61 -14.79
CA TRP A 245 2.18 11.49 -16.20
C TRP A 245 0.75 11.96 -16.47
N ASP A 246 0.51 12.39 -17.72
CA ASP A 246 -0.83 12.32 -18.28
C ASP A 246 -1.05 10.89 -18.76
N HIS A 247 -1.93 10.13 -18.10
CA HIS A 247 -2.12 8.71 -18.37
C HIS A 247 -2.68 8.42 -19.78
N ARG A 248 -3.18 9.45 -20.48
CA ARG A 248 -3.61 9.40 -21.89
C ARG A 248 -2.45 9.55 -22.87
N ASN A 249 -1.28 9.98 -22.40
CA ASN A 249 -0.05 10.10 -23.17
C ASN A 249 1.19 9.69 -22.36
N MET A 250 1.52 8.40 -22.41
CA MET A 250 2.63 7.80 -21.66
C MET A 250 3.98 7.84 -22.39
N THR A 251 4.21 8.84 -23.25
CA THR A 251 5.47 9.01 -24.01
C THR A 251 6.59 9.71 -23.22
N ARG A 252 6.27 10.77 -22.47
CA ARG A 252 7.18 11.43 -21.52
C ARG A 252 6.46 11.88 -20.25
N PRO A 253 7.12 11.89 -19.08
CA PRO A 253 6.52 12.38 -17.85
C PRO A 253 6.27 13.89 -17.93
N LEU A 254 5.27 14.35 -17.20
CA LEU A 254 4.99 15.78 -16.95
C LEU A 254 6.01 16.35 -15.94
N ALA A 255 6.27 15.59 -14.88
CA ALA A 255 7.24 15.93 -13.84
C ALA A 255 7.98 14.68 -13.38
N THR A 256 9.22 14.84 -12.94
CA THR A 256 10.00 13.79 -12.29
C THR A 256 10.58 14.27 -10.97
N TYR A 257 10.89 13.32 -10.09
CA TYR A 257 11.54 13.59 -8.81
C TYR A 257 12.52 12.45 -8.48
N ALA A 258 13.76 12.81 -8.11
CA ALA A 258 14.73 11.86 -7.61
C ALA A 258 14.56 11.73 -6.09
N ALA A 259 14.01 10.61 -5.65
CA ALA A 259 13.59 10.40 -4.27
C ALA A 259 14.73 9.99 -3.32
N GLY A 260 15.90 9.59 -3.85
CA GLY A 260 17.06 9.17 -3.06
C GLY A 260 16.93 7.80 -2.39
N GLY A 261 15.92 7.01 -2.80
CA GLY A 261 15.70 5.63 -2.36
C GLY A 261 14.52 5.02 -3.13
N GLY A 262 14.47 3.68 -3.20
CA GLY A 262 13.45 2.95 -3.96
C GLY A 262 12.02 3.34 -3.52
N VAL A 263 11.15 3.69 -4.46
CA VAL A 263 9.85 4.30 -4.18
C VAL A 263 8.78 3.21 -3.96
N TRP A 264 8.66 2.75 -2.72
CA TRP A 264 7.83 1.59 -2.34
C TRP A 264 6.33 1.88 -2.30
N ARG A 265 5.94 3.09 -1.87
CA ARG A 265 4.52 3.52 -1.81
C ARG A 265 4.34 4.97 -2.24
N LEU A 266 3.21 5.23 -2.89
CA LEU A 266 2.74 6.54 -3.34
C LEU A 266 1.29 6.75 -2.92
N LYS A 267 0.99 7.90 -2.30
CA LYS A 267 -0.36 8.28 -1.84
C LYS A 267 -0.64 9.76 -2.14
N TRP A 268 -1.38 10.05 -3.20
CA TRP A 268 -1.99 11.35 -3.48
C TRP A 268 -2.89 11.73 -2.32
N HIS A 269 -2.80 12.99 -1.94
CA HIS A 269 -3.61 13.55 -0.88
C HIS A 269 -5.10 13.49 -1.28
N PRO A 270 -5.98 12.97 -0.40
CA PRO A 270 -7.39 12.75 -0.73
C PRO A 270 -8.21 14.02 -0.97
N ALA A 271 -7.79 15.18 -0.47
CA ALA A 271 -8.53 16.43 -0.66
C ALA A 271 -8.38 17.02 -2.09
N PRO A 272 -9.49 17.44 -2.75
CA PRO A 272 -9.48 17.88 -4.15
C PRO A 272 -8.69 19.17 -4.41
N ASN A 273 -8.52 20.00 -3.38
CA ASN A 273 -7.78 21.26 -3.44
C ASN A 273 -6.28 21.10 -3.20
N ARG A 274 -5.77 19.87 -3.03
CA ARG A 274 -4.36 19.61 -2.65
C ARG A 274 -3.72 18.60 -3.59
N LYS A 275 -2.75 19.06 -4.38
CA LYS A 275 -1.93 18.20 -5.24
C LYS A 275 -0.65 17.79 -4.53
N LEU A 276 -0.81 17.09 -3.41
CA LEU A 276 0.29 16.57 -2.62
C LEU A 276 0.41 15.07 -2.83
N LEU A 277 1.65 14.58 -2.91
CA LEU A 277 1.99 13.18 -3.08
C LEU A 277 2.86 12.76 -1.91
N LEU A 278 2.34 11.87 -1.07
CA LEU A 278 3.07 11.24 0.02
C LEU A 278 3.81 10.02 -0.51
N THR A 279 5.06 9.86 -0.09
CA THR A 279 5.95 8.82 -0.62
C THR A 279 6.64 8.10 0.53
N ALA A 280 6.75 6.77 0.41
CA ALA A 280 7.66 5.96 1.21
C ALA A 280 8.85 5.57 0.33
N CYS A 281 10.03 6.05 0.68
CA CYS A 281 11.26 5.89 -0.07
C CYS A 281 12.21 5.02 0.76
N MET A 282 12.34 3.75 0.38
CA MET A 282 12.90 2.65 1.16
C MET A 282 14.16 3.02 1.97
N HIS A 283 15.09 3.78 1.41
CA HIS A 283 16.33 4.20 2.07
C HIS A 283 16.41 5.69 2.44
N ASN A 284 15.37 6.47 2.13
CA ASN A 284 15.35 7.92 2.35
C ASN A 284 14.15 8.41 3.18
N GLY A 285 13.42 7.50 3.83
CA GLY A 285 12.32 7.87 4.71
C GLY A 285 11.05 8.24 3.93
N PHE A 286 10.27 9.17 4.49
CA PHE A 286 8.96 9.55 3.95
C PHE A 286 8.97 11.01 3.54
N HIS A 287 8.38 11.34 2.39
CA HIS A 287 8.32 12.72 1.89
C HIS A 287 6.91 13.09 1.48
N VAL A 288 6.59 14.38 1.59
CA VAL A 288 5.42 14.98 0.96
C VAL A 288 5.91 15.89 -0.15
N LEU A 289 5.49 15.59 -1.37
CA LEU A 289 5.83 16.34 -2.57
C LEU A 289 4.61 17.14 -3.04
N ALA A 290 4.75 18.43 -3.30
CA ALA A 290 3.76 19.23 -3.99
C ALA A 290 4.00 19.19 -5.49
N LEU A 291 2.95 18.88 -6.26
CA LEU A 291 2.94 19.09 -7.71
C LEU A 291 2.62 20.56 -7.98
N GLU A 292 3.55 21.26 -8.61
CA GLU A 292 3.41 22.69 -8.92
C GLU A 292 2.19 22.95 -9.85
N PRO A 293 1.61 24.16 -9.85
CA PRO A 293 0.39 24.46 -10.62
C PRO A 293 0.48 24.15 -12.13
N ASP A 294 1.66 24.32 -12.72
CA ASP A 294 1.96 24.01 -14.12
C ASP A 294 2.14 22.51 -14.40
N LYS A 295 2.16 21.69 -13.34
CA LYS A 295 2.36 20.23 -13.35
C LYS A 295 3.73 19.79 -13.89
N ALA A 296 4.67 20.70 -14.04
CA ALA A 296 5.99 20.43 -14.64
C ALA A 296 7.04 19.99 -13.62
N LYS A 297 6.75 20.17 -12.32
CA LYS A 297 7.72 19.90 -11.24
C LYS A 297 7.05 19.38 -9.99
N LEU A 298 7.73 18.45 -9.33
CA LEU A 298 7.50 18.07 -7.94
C LEU A 298 8.49 18.80 -7.02
N ARG A 299 8.00 19.33 -5.92
CA ARG A 299 8.80 20.01 -4.88
C ARG A 299 8.52 19.37 -3.53
N GLU A 300 9.56 18.98 -2.80
CA GLU A 300 9.40 18.53 -1.43
C GLU A 300 8.94 19.67 -0.52
N VAL A 301 7.87 19.42 0.25
CA VAL A 301 7.26 20.36 1.20
C VAL A 301 7.32 19.86 2.63
N ALA A 302 7.56 18.58 2.86
CA ALA A 302 7.79 17.98 4.18
C ALA A 302 8.52 16.63 4.05
N GLY A 303 9.14 16.19 5.14
CA GLY A 303 9.94 14.96 5.19
C GLY A 303 10.05 14.40 6.62
N TYR A 304 9.93 13.09 6.74
CA TYR A 304 9.93 12.35 8.01
C TYR A 304 10.92 11.18 7.96
N ASN A 305 11.94 11.25 8.82
CA ASN A 305 13.06 10.32 8.86
C ASN A 305 13.36 9.83 10.29
N ARG A 306 12.32 9.60 11.09
CA ARG A 306 12.46 9.14 12.49
C ARG A 306 12.43 7.61 12.63
N HIS A 307 12.17 6.89 11.55
CA HIS A 307 12.32 5.44 11.51
C HIS A 307 13.80 5.07 11.39
N GLU A 308 14.18 3.93 11.96
CA GLU A 308 15.56 3.44 11.99
C GLU A 308 15.85 2.46 10.84
N SER A 309 14.80 2.05 10.12
CA SER A 309 14.88 1.11 9.01
C SER A 309 14.15 1.59 7.75
N LEU A 310 13.77 0.62 6.92
CA LEU A 310 13.28 0.85 5.57
C LEU A 310 11.85 1.39 5.56
N ALA A 311 11.64 2.51 4.87
CA ALA A 311 10.32 3.12 4.72
C ALA A 311 9.45 2.33 3.73
N TYR A 312 8.42 1.64 4.22
CA TYR A 312 7.60 0.74 3.43
C TYR A 312 6.15 1.23 3.34
N GLY A 313 5.39 1.19 4.44
CA GLY A 313 3.97 1.54 4.44
C GLY A 313 3.74 3.01 4.78
N VAL A 314 2.82 3.68 4.09
CA VAL A 314 2.43 5.06 4.43
C VAL A 314 1.03 5.38 3.95
N ASP A 315 0.26 6.13 4.73
CA ASP A 315 -1.03 6.68 4.29
C ASP A 315 -1.46 7.95 5.05
N TRP A 316 -2.32 8.75 4.40
CA TRP A 316 -2.97 9.91 5.00
C TRP A 316 -4.10 9.47 5.91
N TRP A 317 -4.18 10.02 7.13
CA TRP A 317 -5.36 9.83 7.95
C TRP A 317 -6.59 10.48 7.27
N GLN A 318 -7.63 9.69 7.02
CA GLN A 318 -8.78 10.08 6.20
C GLN A 318 -9.78 10.99 6.91
N HIS A 319 -9.55 11.32 8.19
CA HIS A 319 -10.45 12.21 8.93
C HIS A 319 -10.55 13.59 8.26
N PRO A 320 -11.77 14.12 8.01
CA PRO A 320 -11.96 15.36 7.24
C PRO A 320 -11.15 16.56 7.76
N ALA A 321 -11.07 16.73 9.08
CA ALA A 321 -10.29 17.81 9.67
C ALA A 321 -8.77 17.63 9.44
N SER A 322 -8.27 16.39 9.37
CA SER A 322 -6.85 16.11 9.10
C SER A 322 -6.49 16.47 7.65
N LEU A 323 -7.37 16.11 6.72
CA LEU A 323 -7.18 16.37 5.30
C LEU A 323 -7.20 17.87 4.96
N GLN A 324 -7.89 18.69 5.75
CA GLN A 324 -7.93 20.15 5.59
C GLN A 324 -6.89 20.88 6.47
N ALA A 325 -6.25 20.18 7.41
CA ALA A 325 -5.23 20.76 8.28
C ALA A 325 -4.00 21.23 7.50
N ALA A 326 -3.34 22.25 8.04
CA ALA A 326 -2.06 22.73 7.52
C ALA A 326 -0.96 21.67 7.66
N ALA A 327 -1.03 20.85 8.70
CA ALA A 327 -0.20 19.68 8.95
C ALA A 327 -1.06 18.40 9.06
N PRO A 328 -1.40 17.74 7.93
CA PRO A 328 -2.14 16.50 7.95
C PRO A 328 -1.42 15.42 8.72
N VAL A 329 -2.19 14.57 9.38
CA VAL A 329 -1.68 13.41 10.10
C VAL A 329 -1.45 12.26 9.12
N VAL A 330 -0.31 11.60 9.28
CA VAL A 330 0.16 10.48 8.46
C VAL A 330 0.48 9.30 9.36
N GLY A 331 0.06 8.11 8.94
CA GLY A 331 0.54 6.83 9.47
C GLY A 331 1.67 6.30 8.60
N SER A 332 2.73 5.77 9.21
CA SER A 332 3.89 5.22 8.48
C SER A 332 4.43 3.97 9.17
N ALA A 333 4.80 2.97 8.38
CA ALA A 333 5.38 1.71 8.81
C ALA A 333 6.79 1.56 8.24
N SER A 334 7.69 1.11 9.10
CA SER A 334 9.06 0.78 8.72
C SER A 334 9.34 -0.70 8.99
N PHE A 335 10.10 -1.29 8.07
CA PHE A 335 10.17 -2.73 7.91
C PHE A 335 10.94 -3.37 9.09
N TYR A 336 12.27 -3.34 9.10
CA TYR A 336 13.07 -4.14 10.05
C TYR A 336 13.19 -3.57 11.47
N ASP A 337 12.71 -2.34 11.71
CA ASP A 337 12.64 -1.77 13.07
C ASP A 337 11.27 -2.00 13.73
N HIS A 338 10.36 -2.71 13.06
CA HIS A 338 9.06 -3.09 13.59
C HIS A 338 8.24 -1.87 14.06
N ALA A 339 8.40 -0.72 13.40
CA ALA A 339 7.86 0.54 13.88
C ALA A 339 6.64 0.99 13.08
N PHE A 340 5.55 1.30 13.79
CA PHE A 340 4.46 2.11 13.28
C PHE A 340 4.45 3.48 13.97
N HIS A 341 4.59 4.55 13.18
CA HIS A 341 4.54 5.93 13.64
C HIS A 341 3.33 6.65 13.10
N LEU A 342 2.66 7.41 13.98
CA LEU A 342 1.73 8.47 13.60
C LEU A 342 2.44 9.81 13.74
N TRP A 343 2.43 10.65 12.71
CA TRP A 343 3.15 11.91 12.70
C TRP A 343 2.43 13.00 11.90
N ARG A 344 2.82 14.26 12.10
CA ARG A 344 2.41 15.39 11.28
C ARG A 344 3.56 16.38 11.08
N GLN A 345 3.53 17.12 9.99
CA GLN A 345 4.49 18.18 9.72
C GLN A 345 3.83 19.32 8.93
N THR A 346 4.10 20.55 9.35
CA THR A 346 3.73 21.76 8.60
C THR A 346 4.41 21.76 7.25
N LEU A 347 3.62 21.95 6.19
CA LEU A 347 4.11 21.98 4.83
C LEU A 347 4.74 23.34 4.50
N ALA A 348 5.89 23.30 3.81
CA ALA A 348 6.72 24.48 3.49
C ALA A 348 6.41 25.17 2.14
#